data_AF-A0A174UNL7-F1
#
_entry.id   AF-A0A174UNL7-F1
#
_cell.length_a   1.000
_cell.length_b   1.000
_cell.length_c   1.000
_cell.angle_alpha   90.00
_cell.angle_beta   90.00
_cell.angle_gamma   90.00
#
_symmetry.space_group_name_H-M   'P 1'
#
loop_
_entity.id
_entity.type
_entity.pdbx_description
1 polymer ?
#
loop_
_entity_poly.entity_id
_entity_poly.type
_entity_poly.pdbx_seq_one_letter_code
_entity_poly.pdbx_strand_id
1 'polypeptide(L)'
;MKSISIYTITRNQNIEQLQKLERQLSGRDYFLKMREWELESMKALTAELETCMEDVYALRFFYSFQIPRLGKEFDLLQIKEDQIVNIELKSGVVSDEAIRRQLLQNHYYLSVLGRTIHSYTYISSQNRLVRLTNHDHIAEADWDELSRALKRESPDYNGNIEELFRAELYLISPLREPERFLQKEYFLTAQQRDIERQILKGIRAKHSDYYWFSGLPGTGKTLLLYDLAMKLSVRQRVCMIHCGEAGEDWRILHKRLRRIDFLSDRQLSLQAAKQTMTENVCAEEAFDTFLKPYSAILVDEAHLLSVEQLKILEECKKQIPIIFSSDTEDMISPEELDREISQRLASLPDVQSFHMTNRIRTNAELSSFIQNMLDLSRRKGQKGYPNIEVVYANDDTEAVCLMQGYARRGYLYQNSAMRDVNRLVAVLDEQYYYDEDGYLRAGKISEASYEITRITASEGRKSNVRLLFHQLNQAKEKLAIVIKDNPSVYDTILDILQMRKNR
;
A
#
# COMPACT_ATOMS: atom_id res chain seq x y z
N MET A 1 7.91 20.99 0.09
CA MET A 1 7.31 22.34 0.05
C MET A 1 7.43 23.11 1.40
N LYS A 2 7.58 24.44 1.38
CA LYS A 2 7.48 25.38 2.52
C LYS A 2 6.12 26.09 2.60
N SER A 3 5.73 26.56 3.78
CA SER A 3 4.50 27.35 3.98
C SER A 3 4.64 28.78 3.43
N ILE A 4 3.55 29.32 2.88
CA ILE A 4 3.48 30.65 2.26
C ILE A 4 2.37 31.49 2.92
N SER A 5 2.41 32.82 2.74
CA SER A 5 1.36 33.69 3.29
C SER A 5 0.15 33.71 2.36
N ILE A 6 -1.03 33.34 2.89
CA ILE A 6 -2.30 33.40 2.14
C ILE A 6 -2.64 34.85 1.76
N TYR A 7 -2.26 35.80 2.61
CA TYR A 7 -2.44 37.23 2.36
C TYR A 7 -1.68 37.67 1.10
N THR A 8 -0.45 37.20 0.91
CA THR A 8 0.38 37.54 -0.25
C THR A 8 -0.20 36.98 -1.55
N ILE A 9 -0.66 35.73 -1.54
CA ILE A 9 -1.19 35.05 -2.74
C ILE A 9 -2.60 35.48 -3.14
N THR A 10 -3.35 36.15 -2.25
CA THR A 10 -4.72 36.62 -2.52
C THR A 10 -4.80 38.08 -2.97
N ARG A 11 -3.66 38.79 -3.06
CA ARG A 11 -3.64 40.17 -3.62
C ARG A 11 -4.00 40.17 -5.11
N ASN A 12 -4.41 41.33 -5.63
CA ASN A 12 -4.80 41.52 -7.02
C ASN A 12 -3.63 41.24 -7.98
N GLN A 13 -3.57 40.00 -8.47
CA GLN A 13 -2.57 39.50 -9.43
C GLN A 13 -3.28 38.60 -10.43
N ASN A 14 -2.71 38.46 -11.64
CA ASN A 14 -3.21 37.46 -12.58
C ASN A 14 -2.69 36.05 -12.21
N ILE A 15 -3.38 35.01 -12.70
CA ILE A 15 -3.08 33.61 -12.35
C ILE A 15 -1.64 33.23 -12.73
N GLU A 16 -1.13 33.70 -13.87
CA GLU A 16 0.22 33.33 -14.33
C GLU A 16 1.31 33.87 -13.39
N GLN A 17 1.18 35.14 -12.96
CA GLN A 17 2.08 35.75 -11.96
C GLN A 17 1.97 35.01 -10.64
N LEU A 18 0.76 34.65 -10.24
CA LEU A 18 0.51 33.98 -8.98
C LEU A 18 1.14 32.58 -8.92
N GLN A 19 1.07 31.81 -10.02
CA GLN A 19 1.73 30.50 -10.12
C GLN A 19 3.26 30.60 -10.01
N LYS A 20 3.86 31.65 -10.59
CA LYS A 20 5.30 31.92 -10.45
C LYS A 20 5.67 32.28 -9.01
N LEU A 21 4.87 33.16 -8.39
CA LEU A 21 5.07 33.59 -7.01
C LEU A 21 4.93 32.44 -6.02
N GLU A 22 3.87 31.63 -6.14
CA GLU A 22 3.64 30.45 -5.28
C GLU A 22 4.83 29.50 -5.36
N ARG A 23 5.24 29.11 -6.56
CA ARG A 23 6.37 28.18 -6.75
C ARG A 23 7.67 28.72 -6.13
N GLN A 24 7.94 30.02 -6.31
CA GLN A 24 9.13 30.65 -5.73
C GLN A 24 9.10 30.62 -4.20
N LEU A 25 7.96 30.99 -3.59
CA LEU A 25 7.83 31.08 -2.13
C LEU A 25 7.75 29.70 -1.47
N SER A 26 7.06 28.74 -2.10
CA SER A 26 6.83 27.40 -1.57
C SER A 26 7.99 26.45 -1.85
N GLY A 27 8.82 26.76 -2.85
CA GLY A 27 9.95 25.93 -3.26
C GLY A 27 9.54 24.62 -3.93
N ARG A 28 8.34 24.55 -4.55
CA ARG A 28 7.92 23.38 -5.34
C ARG A 28 8.74 23.23 -6.62
N ASP A 29 8.95 21.98 -7.03
CA ASP A 29 9.66 21.66 -8.28
C ASP A 29 8.82 21.91 -9.55
N TYR A 30 7.50 22.05 -9.40
CA TYR A 30 6.55 22.24 -10.50
C TYR A 30 5.64 23.46 -10.26
N PHE A 31 4.98 23.93 -11.32
CA PHE A 31 3.97 24.99 -11.23
C PHE A 31 2.63 24.41 -10.79
N LEU A 32 2.05 24.96 -9.72
CA LEU A 32 0.72 24.58 -9.28
C LEU A 32 -0.35 25.07 -10.26
N LYS A 33 -1.22 24.18 -10.75
CA LYS A 33 -2.35 24.56 -11.61
C LYS A 33 -3.50 25.11 -10.76
N MET A 34 -3.43 26.40 -10.45
CA MET A 34 -4.48 27.08 -9.69
C MET A 34 -5.79 27.20 -10.48
N ARG A 35 -6.92 27.01 -9.79
CA ARG A 35 -8.26 27.19 -10.34
C ARG A 35 -8.82 28.55 -9.91
N GLU A 36 -9.54 29.22 -10.81
CA GLU A 36 -10.10 30.54 -10.55
C GLU A 36 -11.06 30.53 -9.35
N TRP A 37 -11.96 29.55 -9.25
CA TRP A 37 -12.90 29.44 -8.13
C TRP A 37 -12.20 29.21 -6.78
N GLU A 38 -11.04 28.55 -6.77
CA GLU A 38 -10.26 28.28 -5.56
C GLU A 38 -9.58 29.56 -5.08
N LEU A 39 -9.01 30.33 -6.02
CA LEU A 39 -8.47 31.65 -5.75
C LEU A 39 -9.53 32.62 -5.21
N GLU A 40 -10.72 32.68 -5.82
CA GLU A 40 -11.80 33.54 -5.33
C GLU A 40 -12.29 33.10 -3.94
N SER A 41 -12.32 31.79 -3.66
CA SER A 41 -12.66 31.29 -2.33
C SER A 41 -11.59 31.65 -1.29
N MET A 42 -10.31 31.59 -1.64
CA MET A 42 -9.22 32.05 -0.77
C MET A 42 -9.27 33.56 -0.51
N LYS A 43 -9.60 34.36 -1.53
CA LYS A 43 -9.77 35.82 -1.38
C LYS A 43 -10.90 36.14 -0.42
N ALA A 44 -12.06 35.51 -0.58
CA ALA A 44 -13.19 35.68 0.32
C ALA A 44 -12.85 35.26 1.76
N LEU A 45 -12.18 34.11 1.94
CA LEU A 45 -11.69 33.68 3.26
C LEU A 45 -10.74 34.73 3.87
N THR A 46 -9.80 35.26 3.08
CA THR A 46 -8.84 36.27 3.55
C THR A 46 -9.55 37.55 3.96
N ALA A 47 -10.55 38.00 3.19
CA ALA A 47 -11.33 39.18 3.49
C ALA A 47 -12.11 39.04 4.81
N GLU A 48 -12.73 37.89 5.04
CA GLU A 48 -13.41 37.59 6.32
C GLU A 48 -12.43 37.59 7.49
N LEU A 49 -11.24 37.00 7.32
CA LEU A 49 -10.18 37.04 8.34
C LEU A 49 -9.70 38.48 8.60
N GLU A 50 -9.55 39.33 7.59
CA GLU A 50 -9.19 40.75 7.76
C GLU A 50 -10.21 41.53 8.62
N THR A 51 -11.47 41.07 8.71
CA THR A 51 -12.46 41.69 9.59
C THR A 51 -12.30 41.32 11.07
N CYS A 52 -11.70 40.16 11.38
CA CYS A 52 -11.58 39.63 12.74
C CYS A 52 -10.12 39.53 13.23
N MET A 53 -9.14 39.90 12.40
CA MET A 53 -7.73 39.97 12.79
C MET A 53 -6.90 40.96 11.98
N GLU A 54 -6.01 41.67 12.67
CA GLU A 54 -5.08 42.63 12.06
C GLU A 54 -3.88 41.93 11.38
N ASP A 55 -3.38 40.84 11.97
CA ASP A 55 -2.14 40.19 11.53
C ASP A 55 -2.34 39.06 10.50
N VAL A 56 -3.34 39.17 9.60
CA VAL A 56 -3.57 38.16 8.54
C VAL A 56 -2.31 37.95 7.69
N TYR A 57 -1.54 39.01 7.47
CA TYR A 57 -0.29 38.99 6.71
C TYR A 57 0.78 38.06 7.31
N ALA A 58 0.73 37.82 8.63
CA ALA A 58 1.67 36.96 9.34
C ALA A 58 1.35 35.46 9.19
N LEU A 59 0.10 35.11 8.86
CA LEU A 59 -0.32 33.72 8.74
C LEU A 59 0.43 32.98 7.63
N ARG A 60 0.88 31.76 7.92
CA ARG A 60 1.59 30.87 7.01
C ARG A 60 0.83 29.56 6.84
N PHE A 61 0.62 29.15 5.59
CA PHE A 61 -0.07 27.91 5.25
C PHE A 61 0.71 27.13 4.20
N PHE A 62 0.66 25.81 4.31
CA PHE A 62 0.94 24.93 3.19
C PHE A 62 -0.31 24.90 2.31
N TYR A 63 -0.22 25.53 1.14
CA TYR A 63 -1.33 25.66 0.18
C TYR A 63 -1.30 24.52 -0.84
N SER A 64 -2.42 23.82 -1.07
CA SER A 64 -2.61 22.72 -2.03
C SER A 64 -1.59 21.59 -1.86
N PHE A 65 -1.31 21.19 -0.62
CA PHE A 65 -0.33 20.14 -0.33
C PHE A 65 -0.91 18.75 -0.60
N GLN A 66 -0.27 18.00 -1.48
CA GLN A 66 -0.61 16.59 -1.74
C GLN A 66 0.38 15.67 -1.03
N ILE A 67 -0.12 14.75 -0.21
CA ILE A 67 0.70 13.71 0.41
C ILE A 67 1.30 12.84 -0.70
N PRO A 68 2.64 12.75 -0.82
CA PRO A 68 3.28 11.90 -1.81
C PRO A 68 2.77 10.46 -1.73
N ARG A 69 2.54 9.82 -2.89
CA ARG A 69 2.09 8.42 -3.05
C ARG A 69 0.66 8.11 -2.58
N LEU A 70 0.09 8.84 -1.62
CA LEU A 70 -1.28 8.60 -1.14
C LEU A 70 -2.33 9.39 -1.94
N GLY A 71 -1.90 10.48 -2.59
CA GLY A 71 -2.74 11.25 -3.49
C GLY A 71 -3.76 12.17 -2.81
N LYS A 72 -3.84 12.14 -1.47
CA LYS A 72 -4.67 13.06 -0.69
C LYS A 72 -4.08 14.47 -0.72
N GLU A 73 -4.89 15.43 -1.13
CA GLU A 73 -4.57 16.86 -1.17
C GLU A 73 -5.30 17.62 -0.05
N PHE A 74 -4.66 18.62 0.54
CA PHE A 74 -5.24 19.57 1.48
C PHE A 74 -5.12 20.99 0.93
N ASP A 75 -6.20 21.74 0.99
CA ASP A 75 -6.25 23.09 0.42
C ASP A 75 -5.38 24.05 1.23
N LEU A 76 -5.64 24.20 2.54
CA LEU A 76 -4.84 25.05 3.43
C LEU A 76 -4.53 24.31 4.74
N LEU A 77 -3.25 24.12 5.04
CA LEU A 77 -2.77 23.58 6.31
C LEU A 77 -1.86 24.58 7.02
N GLN A 78 -2.23 25.02 8.22
CA GLN A 78 -1.30 25.64 9.15
C GLN A 78 -0.82 24.57 10.13
N ILE A 79 0.49 24.40 10.23
CA ILE A 79 1.11 23.39 11.09
C ILE A 79 1.99 24.12 12.09
N LYS A 80 1.64 24.03 13.38
CA LYS A 80 2.41 24.55 14.52
C LYS A 80 2.86 23.39 15.40
N GLU A 81 3.80 23.60 16.32
CA GLU A 81 4.29 22.54 17.21
C GLU A 81 3.18 21.79 17.96
N ASP A 82 2.17 22.50 18.49
CA ASP A 82 1.10 21.91 19.33
C ASP A 82 -0.20 21.60 18.57
N GLN A 83 -0.41 22.21 17.40
CA GLN A 83 -1.67 22.11 16.67
C GLN A 83 -1.53 22.13 15.15
N ILE A 84 -2.59 21.70 14.48
CA ILE A 84 -2.80 21.80 13.04
C ILE A 84 -4.16 22.43 12.80
N VAL A 85 -4.22 23.46 11.95
CA VAL A 85 -5.46 24.01 11.43
C VAL A 85 -5.58 23.63 9.96
N ASN A 86 -6.58 22.80 9.65
CA ASN A 86 -6.91 22.35 8.31
C ASN A 86 -8.16 23.08 7.81
N ILE A 87 -8.05 23.81 6.70
CA ILE A 87 -9.15 24.55 6.09
C ILE A 87 -9.34 24.04 4.65
N GLU A 88 -10.51 23.48 4.37
CA GLU A 88 -10.92 23.06 3.02
C GLU A 88 -11.81 24.14 2.38
N LEU A 89 -11.68 24.33 1.07
CA LEU A 89 -12.36 25.37 0.30
C LEU A 89 -13.39 24.75 -0.63
N LYS A 90 -14.60 25.29 -0.62
CA LYS A 90 -15.68 24.92 -1.56
C LYS A 90 -16.29 26.17 -2.17
N SER A 91 -16.45 26.16 -3.49
CA SER A 91 -17.13 27.25 -4.21
C SER A 91 -18.65 27.07 -4.23
N GLY A 92 -19.15 25.85 -4.31
CA GLY A 92 -20.58 25.53 -4.39
C GLY A 92 -21.13 24.85 -3.14
N VAL A 93 -22.46 24.71 -3.09
CA VAL A 93 -23.16 24.01 -2.01
C VAL A 93 -22.73 22.54 -1.97
N VAL A 94 -22.36 22.06 -0.78
CA VAL A 94 -21.97 20.67 -0.51
C VAL A 94 -22.75 20.19 0.71
N SER A 95 -23.18 18.93 0.71
CA SER A 95 -23.91 18.37 1.85
C SER A 95 -23.01 18.20 3.08
N ASP A 96 -23.56 18.41 4.27
CA ASP A 96 -22.84 18.24 5.53
C ASP A 96 -22.27 16.81 5.67
N GLU A 97 -22.93 15.80 5.12
CA GLU A 97 -22.41 14.42 5.10
C GLU A 97 -21.15 14.28 4.21
N ALA A 98 -21.09 14.98 3.07
CA ALA A 98 -19.89 15.01 2.24
C ALA A 98 -18.74 15.77 2.92
N ILE A 99 -19.04 16.91 3.55
CA ILE A 99 -18.07 17.68 4.35
C ILE A 99 -17.54 16.83 5.50
N ARG A 100 -18.43 16.20 6.27
CA ARG A 100 -18.08 15.30 7.38
C ARG A 100 -17.13 14.20 6.95
N ARG A 101 -17.45 13.50 5.85
CA ARG A 101 -16.59 12.43 5.31
C ARG A 101 -15.22 12.95 4.92
N GLN A 102 -15.14 14.12 4.29
CA GLN A 102 -13.87 14.74 3.90
C GLN A 102 -13.05 15.16 5.13
N LEU A 103 -13.64 15.88 6.09
CA LEU A 103 -12.93 16.34 7.28
C LEU A 103 -12.48 15.20 8.20
N LEU A 104 -13.29 14.14 8.36
CA LEU A 104 -12.87 12.95 9.10
C LEU A 104 -11.70 12.26 8.42
N GLN A 105 -11.76 12.13 7.09
CA GLN A 105 -10.65 11.58 6.32
C GLN A 105 -9.38 12.44 6.51
N ASN A 106 -9.49 13.76 6.44
CA ASN A 106 -8.36 14.67 6.64
C ASN A 106 -7.77 14.56 8.04
N HIS A 107 -8.61 14.66 9.06
CA HIS A 107 -8.22 14.56 10.46
C HIS A 107 -7.41 13.29 10.69
N TYR A 108 -7.89 12.22 10.10
CA TYR A 108 -7.24 10.93 10.17
C TYR A 108 -5.82 10.93 9.54
N TYR A 109 -5.60 11.51 8.35
CA TYR A 109 -4.24 11.72 7.81
C TYR A 109 -3.34 12.59 8.69
N LEU A 110 -3.91 13.59 9.34
CA LEU A 110 -3.14 14.55 10.15
C LEU A 110 -2.82 13.99 11.54
N SER A 111 -3.62 13.03 12.04
CA SER A 111 -3.50 12.48 13.39
C SER A 111 -2.16 11.81 13.67
N VAL A 112 -1.50 11.26 12.63
CA VAL A 112 -0.17 10.64 12.75
C VAL A 112 0.92 11.62 13.20
N LEU A 113 0.67 12.93 13.08
CA LEU A 113 1.59 13.96 13.54
C LEU A 113 1.52 14.18 15.06
N GLY A 114 0.53 13.60 15.75
CA GLY A 114 0.39 13.66 17.21
C GLY A 114 0.04 15.06 17.74
N ARG A 115 -0.59 15.90 16.92
CA ARG A 115 -0.93 17.31 17.26
C ARG A 115 -2.44 17.47 17.41
N THR A 116 -2.87 18.50 18.12
CA THR A 116 -4.30 18.85 18.18
C THR A 116 -4.76 19.31 16.79
N ILE A 117 -5.86 18.80 16.26
CA ILE A 117 -6.32 19.12 14.90
C ILE A 117 -7.64 19.86 14.94
N HIS A 118 -7.66 21.05 14.34
CA HIS A 118 -8.87 21.82 14.08
C HIS A 118 -9.18 21.77 12.58
N SER A 119 -10.33 21.19 12.22
CA SER A 119 -10.73 20.97 10.83
C SER A 119 -11.94 21.82 10.48
N TYR A 120 -11.79 22.66 9.45
CA TYR A 120 -12.79 23.58 8.94
C TYR A 120 -13.08 23.35 7.46
N THR A 121 -14.27 23.73 7.02
CA THR A 121 -14.61 23.91 5.60
C THR A 121 -15.26 25.27 5.41
N TYR A 122 -14.74 26.04 4.47
CA TYR A 122 -15.32 27.30 4.05
C TYR A 122 -16.03 27.14 2.71
N ILE A 123 -17.31 27.55 2.67
CA ILE A 123 -18.17 27.50 1.49
C ILE A 123 -18.44 28.93 1.02
N SER A 124 -17.71 29.39 0.00
CA SER A 124 -17.70 30.80 -0.41
C SER A 124 -19.03 31.28 -0.98
N SER A 125 -19.77 30.44 -1.72
CA SER A 125 -21.11 30.81 -2.25
C SER A 125 -22.16 31.11 -1.19
N GLN A 126 -21.99 30.63 0.04
CA GLN A 126 -22.91 30.83 1.15
C GLN A 126 -22.31 31.69 2.27
N ASN A 127 -21.06 32.10 2.11
CA ASN A 127 -20.23 32.65 3.18
C ASN A 127 -20.35 31.85 4.50
N ARG A 128 -20.35 30.51 4.38
CA ARG A 128 -20.63 29.58 5.48
C ARG A 128 -19.33 28.91 5.92
N LEU A 129 -19.05 28.96 7.22
CA LEU A 129 -17.92 28.28 7.83
C LEU A 129 -18.43 27.17 8.74
N VAL A 130 -17.93 25.96 8.53
CA VAL A 130 -18.28 24.80 9.36
C VAL A 130 -17.02 24.12 9.89
N ARG A 131 -17.15 23.43 11.02
CA ARG A 131 -16.06 22.67 11.64
C ARG A 131 -16.44 21.25 12.00
N LEU A 132 -15.43 20.40 12.12
CA LEU A 132 -15.56 19.08 12.71
C LEU A 132 -15.42 19.19 14.23
N THR A 133 -16.40 18.70 14.97
CA THR A 133 -16.40 18.61 16.44
C THR A 133 -15.60 17.40 16.93
N ASN A 134 -15.26 17.38 18.22
CA ASN A 134 -14.59 16.25 18.87
C ASN A 134 -15.40 14.94 18.88
N HIS A 135 -16.71 15.03 18.58
CA HIS A 135 -17.61 13.87 18.46
C HIS A 135 -17.90 13.52 17.00
N ASP A 136 -17.03 13.93 16.08
CA ASP A 136 -17.12 13.64 14.65
C ASP A 136 -18.39 14.20 13.97
N HIS A 137 -19.02 15.23 14.53
CA HIS A 137 -20.18 15.91 13.92
C HIS A 137 -19.78 17.23 13.27
N ILE A 138 -20.52 17.65 12.24
CA ILE A 138 -20.38 18.98 11.65
C ILE A 138 -21.18 19.97 12.49
N ALA A 139 -20.57 21.10 12.81
CA ALA A 139 -21.20 22.25 13.45
C ALA A 139 -20.86 23.53 12.68
N GLU A 140 -21.74 24.52 12.73
CA GLU A 140 -21.39 25.88 12.30
C GLU A 140 -20.22 26.39 13.16
N ALA A 141 -19.33 27.13 12.52
CA ALA A 141 -18.20 27.80 13.17
C ALA A 141 -18.29 29.29 12.91
N ASP A 142 -17.86 30.09 13.88
CA ASP A 142 -17.74 31.54 13.72
C ASP A 142 -16.30 31.94 13.35
N TRP A 143 -16.17 33.12 12.74
CA TRP A 143 -14.88 33.66 12.29
C TRP A 143 -13.93 33.95 13.44
N ASP A 144 -14.46 34.28 14.63
CA ASP A 144 -13.66 34.54 15.84
C ASP A 144 -13.03 33.26 16.41
N GLU A 145 -13.72 32.13 16.32
CA GLU A 145 -13.22 30.80 16.67
C GLU A 145 -12.05 30.40 15.76
N LEU A 146 -12.22 30.56 14.45
CA LEU A 146 -11.15 30.30 13.48
C LEU A 146 -9.95 31.24 13.70
N SER A 147 -10.20 32.54 13.88
CA SER A 147 -9.17 33.55 14.16
C SER A 147 -8.36 33.21 15.42
N ARG A 148 -9.03 32.81 16.51
CA ARG A 148 -8.37 32.35 17.74
C ARG A 148 -7.52 31.10 17.51
N ALA A 149 -8.03 30.13 16.76
CA ALA A 149 -7.26 28.93 16.41
C ALA A 149 -6.00 29.30 15.60
N LEU A 150 -6.12 30.16 14.59
CA LEU A 150 -5.00 30.59 13.74
C LEU A 150 -3.96 31.44 14.49
N LYS A 151 -4.39 32.26 15.45
CA LYS A 151 -3.52 33.13 16.26
C LYS A 151 -2.83 32.46 17.45
N ARG A 152 -3.26 31.25 17.84
CA ARG A 152 -2.71 30.55 19.01
C ARG A 152 -1.18 30.60 19.01
N GLU A 153 -0.60 31.07 20.11
CA GLU A 153 0.85 31.22 20.25
C GLU A 153 1.52 29.84 20.30
N SER A 154 2.11 29.46 19.17
CA SER A 154 2.99 28.30 19.02
C SER A 154 3.85 28.52 17.78
N PRO A 155 5.11 28.06 17.76
CA PRO A 155 5.97 28.20 16.59
C PRO A 155 5.37 27.50 15.36
N ASP A 156 5.37 28.20 14.22
CA ASP A 156 5.04 27.59 12.92
C ASP A 156 6.14 26.60 12.51
N TYR A 157 5.74 25.51 11.87
CA TYR A 157 6.67 24.56 11.28
C TYR A 157 7.33 25.15 10.03
N ASN A 158 8.64 25.38 10.10
CA ASN A 158 9.43 26.02 9.03
C ASN A 158 10.16 25.03 8.11
N GLY A 159 10.01 23.72 8.33
CA GLY A 159 10.66 22.68 7.55
C GLY A 159 9.92 22.34 6.24
N ASN A 160 10.42 21.32 5.54
CA ASN A 160 9.71 20.75 4.40
C ASN A 160 8.53 19.90 4.90
N ILE A 161 7.30 20.23 4.51
CA ILE A 161 6.12 19.46 4.93
C ILE A 161 6.19 17.99 4.50
N GLU A 162 6.85 17.66 3.39
CA GLU A 162 6.95 16.28 2.92
C GLU A 162 7.69 15.37 3.92
N GLU A 163 8.57 15.93 4.75
CA GLU A 163 9.27 15.22 5.81
C GLU A 163 8.34 14.81 6.95
N LEU A 164 7.22 15.51 7.14
CA LEU A 164 6.17 15.15 8.11
C LEU A 164 5.29 14.00 7.59
N PHE A 165 5.19 13.82 6.28
CA PHE A 165 4.28 12.86 5.64
C PHE A 165 5.04 11.71 4.95
N ARG A 166 5.97 11.10 5.69
CA ARG A 166 6.73 9.93 5.22
C ARG A 166 5.81 8.74 4.96
N ALA A 167 6.01 8.05 3.84
CA ALA A 167 5.17 6.91 3.43
C ALA A 167 5.09 5.83 4.53
N GLU A 168 6.18 5.61 5.26
CA GLU A 168 6.26 4.65 6.36
C GLU A 168 5.21 4.88 7.45
N LEU A 169 4.80 6.13 7.70
CA LEU A 169 3.78 6.45 8.72
C LEU A 169 2.39 5.92 8.35
N TYR A 170 2.13 5.75 7.06
CA TYR A 170 0.82 5.39 6.48
C TYR A 170 0.77 3.92 6.02
N LEU A 171 1.93 3.25 5.97
CA LEU A 171 2.12 1.91 5.45
C LEU A 171 1.94 0.83 6.52
N ILE A 172 0.75 0.78 7.10
CA ILE A 172 0.42 -0.18 8.16
C ILE A 172 0.21 -1.57 7.58
N SER A 173 0.77 -2.57 8.26
CA SER A 173 0.48 -3.98 8.00
C SER A 173 -0.40 -4.53 9.12
N PRO A 174 -1.59 -5.09 8.83
CA PRO A 174 -2.44 -5.70 9.86
C PRO A 174 -1.71 -6.77 10.68
N LEU A 175 -0.78 -7.48 10.05
CA LEU A 175 -0.02 -8.58 10.66
C LEU A 175 1.17 -8.10 11.51
N ARG A 176 1.77 -6.94 11.21
CA ARG A 176 2.94 -6.43 11.96
C ARG A 176 2.63 -5.35 12.97
N GLU A 177 1.61 -4.54 12.67
CA GLU A 177 1.16 -3.44 13.50
C GLU A 177 -0.34 -3.64 13.82
N PRO A 178 -0.72 -4.76 14.45
CA PRO A 178 -2.12 -5.10 14.68
C PRO A 178 -2.84 -4.07 15.56
N GLU A 179 -2.16 -3.46 16.55
CA GLU A 179 -2.77 -2.43 17.40
C GLU A 179 -3.19 -1.20 16.60
N ARG A 180 -2.26 -0.66 15.79
CA ARG A 180 -2.50 0.49 14.91
C ARG A 180 -3.58 0.17 13.88
N PHE A 181 -3.54 -1.03 13.31
CA PHE A 181 -4.59 -1.49 12.40
C PHE A 181 -5.97 -1.52 13.08
N LEU A 182 -6.08 -2.04 14.30
CA LEU A 182 -7.32 -2.10 15.07
C LEU A 182 -7.85 -0.71 15.47
N GLN A 183 -6.95 0.24 15.72
CA GLN A 183 -7.28 1.66 15.92
C GLN A 183 -7.66 2.38 14.62
N LYS A 184 -7.67 1.66 13.49
CA LYS A 184 -7.90 2.16 12.13
C LYS A 184 -6.87 3.20 11.68
N GLU A 185 -5.63 3.09 12.15
CA GLU A 185 -4.48 3.95 11.79
C GLU A 185 -3.78 3.58 10.46
N TYR A 186 -4.47 2.84 9.57
CA TYR A 186 -4.07 2.60 8.17
C TYR A 186 -4.86 3.38 7.10
N PHE A 187 -4.33 3.43 5.87
CA PHE A 187 -4.97 4.11 4.74
C PHE A 187 -5.17 3.17 3.55
N LEU A 188 -6.37 3.22 2.98
CA LEU A 188 -6.63 2.69 1.65
C LEU A 188 -6.49 3.80 0.61
N THR A 189 -5.75 3.52 -0.46
CA THR A 189 -5.64 4.36 -1.66
C THR A 189 -7.00 4.52 -2.34
N ALA A 190 -7.12 5.51 -3.23
CA ALA A 190 -8.33 5.73 -4.03
C ALA A 190 -8.75 4.46 -4.79
N GLN A 191 -7.79 3.73 -5.38
CA GLN A 191 -8.04 2.48 -6.07
C GLN A 191 -8.56 1.40 -5.10
N GLN A 192 -7.90 1.20 -3.96
CA GLN A 192 -8.35 0.22 -2.95
C GLN A 192 -9.77 0.51 -2.45
N ARG A 193 -10.10 1.77 -2.18
CA ARG A 193 -11.45 2.17 -1.75
C ARG A 193 -12.51 1.95 -2.82
N ASP A 194 -12.14 2.12 -4.08
CA ASP A 194 -13.07 1.86 -5.18
C ASP A 194 -13.33 0.36 -5.32
N ILE A 195 -12.28 -0.47 -5.29
CA ILE A 195 -12.40 -1.94 -5.26
C ILE A 195 -13.25 -2.37 -4.07
N GLU A 196 -12.96 -1.86 -2.87
CA GLU A 196 -13.70 -2.15 -1.65
C GLU A 196 -15.21 -1.83 -1.80
N ARG A 197 -15.52 -0.65 -2.34
CA ARG A 197 -16.90 -0.21 -2.59
C ARG A 197 -17.61 -1.13 -3.57
N GLN A 198 -16.94 -1.50 -4.67
CA GLN A 198 -17.51 -2.38 -5.69
C GLN A 198 -17.80 -3.78 -5.12
N ILE A 199 -16.87 -4.36 -4.36
CA ILE A 199 -17.03 -5.65 -3.69
C ILE A 199 -18.19 -5.59 -2.69
N LEU A 200 -18.22 -4.61 -1.78
CA LEU A 200 -19.29 -4.49 -0.77
C LEU A 200 -20.67 -4.26 -1.42
N LYS A 201 -20.74 -3.49 -2.51
CA LYS A 201 -21.97 -3.30 -3.28
C LYS A 201 -22.42 -4.60 -3.92
N GLY A 202 -21.49 -5.37 -4.52
CA GLY A 202 -21.77 -6.66 -5.12
C GLY A 202 -22.30 -7.68 -4.11
N ILE A 203 -21.64 -7.78 -2.94
CA ILE A 203 -22.04 -8.69 -1.86
C ILE A 203 -23.47 -8.40 -1.40
N ARG A 204 -23.83 -7.12 -1.25
CA ARG A 204 -25.20 -6.72 -0.86
C ARG A 204 -26.25 -7.06 -1.90
N ALA A 205 -25.88 -7.15 -3.18
CA ALA A 205 -26.82 -7.40 -4.27
C ALA A 205 -27.01 -8.89 -4.55
N LYS A 206 -25.94 -9.68 -4.54
CA LYS A 206 -25.97 -11.10 -4.93
C LYS A 206 -25.89 -12.08 -3.76
N HIS A 207 -25.39 -11.65 -2.60
CA HIS A 207 -25.12 -12.48 -1.41
C HIS A 207 -24.11 -13.63 -1.60
N SER A 208 -23.83 -14.08 -2.83
CA SER A 208 -22.89 -15.14 -3.15
C SER A 208 -22.22 -14.87 -4.51
N ASP A 209 -20.95 -14.44 -4.50
CA ASP A 209 -20.16 -14.21 -5.72
C ASP A 209 -18.67 -14.36 -5.46
N TYR A 210 -17.87 -14.45 -6.53
CA TYR A 210 -16.42 -14.40 -6.44
C TYR A 210 -15.90 -13.00 -6.69
N TYR A 211 -15.00 -12.57 -5.83
CA TYR A 211 -14.23 -11.34 -6.02
C TYR A 211 -12.76 -11.69 -5.98
N TRP A 212 -11.98 -11.17 -6.91
CA TRP A 212 -10.56 -11.43 -6.95
C TRP A 212 -9.83 -10.13 -7.22
N PHE A 213 -8.94 -9.73 -6.31
CA PHE A 213 -8.03 -8.63 -6.59
C PHE A 213 -6.58 -9.11 -6.59
N SER A 214 -5.87 -8.79 -7.66
CA SER A 214 -4.48 -9.15 -7.88
C SER A 214 -3.60 -7.91 -7.98
N GLY A 215 -2.31 -8.05 -7.71
CA GLY A 215 -1.36 -6.97 -7.92
C GLY A 215 0.03 -7.36 -7.44
N LEU A 216 1.04 -6.59 -7.81
CA LEU A 216 2.41 -6.87 -7.39
C LEU A 216 2.58 -6.84 -5.85
N PRO A 217 3.62 -7.48 -5.30
CA PRO A 217 3.93 -7.33 -3.88
C PRO A 217 4.10 -5.85 -3.50
N GLY A 218 3.60 -5.47 -2.31
CA GLY A 218 3.65 -4.09 -1.82
C GLY A 218 2.53 -3.15 -2.32
N THR A 219 1.55 -3.66 -3.05
CA THR A 219 0.32 -2.92 -3.46
C THR A 219 -0.71 -2.77 -2.34
N GLY A 220 -0.54 -3.46 -1.20
CA GLY A 220 -1.44 -3.34 -0.04
C GLY A 220 -2.69 -4.23 -0.10
N LYS A 221 -2.61 -5.37 -0.81
CA LYS A 221 -3.70 -6.35 -0.92
C LYS A 221 -4.17 -6.90 0.43
N THR A 222 -3.23 -7.40 1.27
CA THR A 222 -3.54 -7.86 2.62
C THR A 222 -4.28 -6.80 3.43
N LEU A 223 -3.84 -5.53 3.36
CA LEU A 223 -4.51 -4.44 4.07
C LEU A 223 -5.97 -4.25 3.62
N LEU A 224 -6.23 -4.29 2.31
CA LEU A 224 -7.57 -4.21 1.74
C LEU A 224 -8.43 -5.42 2.16
N LEU A 225 -7.86 -6.63 2.12
CA LEU A 225 -8.57 -7.86 2.50
C LEU A 225 -8.99 -7.81 3.98
N TYR A 226 -8.10 -7.37 4.86
CA TYR A 226 -8.39 -7.20 6.29
C TYR A 226 -9.43 -6.10 6.56
N ASP A 227 -9.38 -4.97 5.85
CA ASP A 227 -10.40 -3.91 5.95
C ASP A 227 -11.79 -4.43 5.55
N LEU A 228 -11.88 -5.19 4.44
CA LEU A 228 -13.11 -5.87 4.02
C LEU A 228 -13.61 -6.85 5.10
N ALA A 229 -12.72 -7.66 5.68
CA ALA A 229 -13.08 -8.60 6.74
C ALA A 229 -13.67 -7.88 7.97
N MET A 230 -13.11 -6.73 8.38
CA MET A 230 -13.66 -5.93 9.47
C MET A 230 -15.05 -5.37 9.14
N LYS A 231 -15.25 -4.88 7.92
CA LYS A 231 -16.55 -4.32 7.49
C LYS A 231 -17.63 -5.37 7.36
N LEU A 232 -17.28 -6.58 6.92
CA LEU A 232 -18.21 -7.71 6.81
C LEU A 232 -18.51 -8.33 8.19
N SER A 233 -17.58 -8.27 9.14
CA SER A 233 -17.73 -8.86 10.49
C SER A 233 -18.45 -7.98 11.52
N VAL A 234 -19.04 -6.85 11.10
CA VAL A 234 -19.77 -5.92 11.99
C VAL A 234 -20.97 -6.57 12.67
N ARG A 235 -21.60 -7.58 12.04
CA ARG A 235 -22.74 -8.31 12.62
C ARG A 235 -22.65 -9.83 12.48
N GLN A 236 -21.88 -10.32 11.52
CA GLN A 236 -21.79 -11.75 11.18
C GLN A 236 -20.37 -12.26 11.36
N ARG A 237 -20.18 -13.58 11.42
CA ARG A 237 -18.83 -14.17 11.45
C ARG A 237 -18.30 -14.30 10.03
N VAL A 238 -17.01 -14.04 9.85
CA VAL A 238 -16.31 -14.24 8.57
C VAL A 238 -15.09 -15.12 8.79
N CYS A 239 -14.66 -15.81 7.74
CA CYS A 239 -13.46 -16.64 7.76
C CYS A 239 -12.36 -15.97 6.96
N MET A 240 -11.18 -15.86 7.55
CA MET A 240 -9.95 -15.38 6.92
C MET A 240 -8.98 -16.55 6.77
N ILE A 241 -8.57 -16.86 5.54
CA ILE A 241 -7.69 -17.97 5.23
C ILE A 241 -6.35 -17.41 4.76
N HIS A 242 -5.26 -17.82 5.41
CA HIS A 242 -3.89 -17.44 5.06
C HIS A 242 -3.17 -18.60 4.38
N CYS A 243 -2.77 -18.39 3.12
CA CYS A 243 -2.04 -19.41 2.36
C CYS A 243 -0.54 -19.24 2.51
N GLY A 244 0.20 -20.35 2.66
CA GLY A 244 1.66 -20.34 2.73
C GLY A 244 2.30 -19.78 4.02
N GLU A 245 1.52 -19.47 5.06
CA GLU A 245 2.07 -19.02 6.35
C GLU A 245 2.38 -20.20 7.29
N ALA A 246 3.61 -20.22 7.82
CA ALA A 246 4.13 -21.28 8.68
C ALA A 246 3.93 -21.02 10.19
N GLY A 247 3.16 -20.00 10.59
CA GLY A 247 2.98 -19.65 12.01
C GLY A 247 1.77 -18.74 12.29
N GLU A 248 1.26 -18.80 13.52
CA GLU A 248 0.05 -18.12 14.02
C GLU A 248 0.31 -16.64 14.42
N ASP A 249 0.90 -15.85 13.53
CA ASP A 249 1.24 -14.44 13.80
C ASP A 249 0.00 -13.54 13.96
N TRP A 250 -1.19 -14.02 13.61
CA TRP A 250 -2.47 -13.33 13.81
C TRP A 250 -3.07 -13.47 15.22
N ARG A 251 -2.35 -14.04 16.20
CA ARG A 251 -2.89 -14.28 17.55
C ARG A 251 -3.48 -13.04 18.23
N ILE A 252 -2.87 -11.87 18.04
CA ILE A 252 -3.38 -10.59 18.58
C ILE A 252 -4.70 -10.21 17.91
N LEU A 253 -4.75 -10.28 16.58
CA LEU A 253 -5.94 -10.00 15.78
C LEU A 253 -7.07 -10.96 16.15
N HIS A 254 -6.79 -12.26 16.29
CA HIS A 254 -7.76 -13.26 16.70
C HIS A 254 -8.40 -12.96 18.07
N LYS A 255 -7.62 -12.49 19.05
CA LYS A 255 -8.15 -12.12 20.38
C LYS A 255 -9.09 -10.91 20.34
N ARG A 256 -8.83 -9.96 19.43
CA ARG A 256 -9.57 -8.68 19.35
C ARG A 256 -10.74 -8.75 18.37
N LEU A 257 -10.60 -9.46 17.26
CA LEU A 257 -11.58 -9.60 16.18
C LEU A 257 -12.39 -10.90 16.35
N ARG A 258 -13.21 -10.97 17.41
CA ARG A 258 -13.96 -12.19 17.79
C ARG A 258 -14.94 -12.74 16.76
N ARG A 259 -15.25 -11.98 15.71
CA ARG A 259 -16.13 -12.39 14.60
C ARG A 259 -15.35 -12.71 13.32
N ILE A 260 -14.02 -12.75 13.41
CA ILE A 260 -13.15 -13.17 12.32
C ILE A 260 -12.39 -14.40 12.81
N ASP A 261 -12.71 -15.54 12.19
CA ASP A 261 -11.95 -16.77 12.44
C ASP A 261 -10.82 -16.84 11.42
N PHE A 262 -9.62 -17.17 11.91
CA PHE A 262 -8.41 -17.23 11.09
C PHE A 262 -8.00 -18.68 10.91
N LEU A 263 -7.81 -19.09 9.67
CA LEU A 263 -7.40 -20.44 9.28
C LEU A 263 -6.14 -20.39 8.40
N SER A 264 -5.33 -21.42 8.49
CA SER A 264 -4.29 -21.73 7.51
C SER A 264 -4.85 -22.57 6.37
N ASP A 265 -4.22 -22.49 5.21
CA ASP A 265 -4.44 -23.39 4.06
C ASP A 265 -4.29 -24.89 4.43
N ARG A 266 -3.37 -25.24 5.34
CA ARG A 266 -3.22 -26.62 5.85
C ARG A 266 -4.49 -27.15 6.51
N GLN A 267 -5.25 -26.29 7.18
CA GLN A 267 -6.53 -26.70 7.78
C GLN A 267 -7.59 -27.00 6.72
N LEU A 268 -7.51 -26.41 5.53
CA LEU A 268 -8.30 -26.84 4.37
C LEU A 268 -7.83 -28.21 3.86
N SER A 269 -6.51 -28.44 3.77
CA SER A 269 -5.95 -29.71 3.28
C SER A 269 -6.27 -30.90 4.18
N LEU A 270 -6.23 -30.72 5.51
CA LEU A 270 -6.63 -31.76 6.47
C LEU A 270 -8.10 -32.16 6.33
N GLN A 271 -8.94 -31.27 5.81
CA GLN A 271 -10.34 -31.59 5.49
C GLN A 271 -10.47 -32.25 4.13
N ALA A 272 -9.68 -31.83 3.13
CA ALA A 272 -9.58 -32.54 1.85
C ALA A 272 -9.17 -34.01 2.05
N ALA A 273 -8.16 -34.26 2.89
CA ALA A 273 -7.66 -35.60 3.19
C ALA A 273 -8.65 -36.48 3.98
N LYS A 274 -9.58 -35.87 4.73
CA LYS A 274 -10.67 -36.62 5.36
C LYS A 274 -11.67 -37.13 4.32
N GLN A 275 -11.92 -36.39 3.24
CA GLN A 275 -12.82 -36.82 2.14
C GLN A 275 -12.33 -38.13 1.49
N THR A 276 -11.03 -38.23 1.20
CA THR A 276 -10.44 -39.39 0.51
C THR A 276 -10.37 -40.65 1.38
N MET A 277 -10.43 -40.52 2.71
CA MET A 277 -10.42 -41.65 3.65
C MET A 277 -11.82 -42.19 3.98
N THR A 278 -12.90 -41.44 3.69
CA THR A 278 -14.28 -41.81 4.03
C THR A 278 -15.12 -42.34 2.86
N GLU A 279 -14.51 -42.75 1.73
CA GLU A 279 -15.26 -43.44 0.66
C GLU A 279 -15.91 -44.77 1.13
N ASN A 280 -15.55 -45.28 2.31
CA ASN A 280 -16.09 -46.53 2.87
C ASN A 280 -16.99 -46.40 4.12
N VAL A 281 -17.38 -45.20 4.56
CA VAL A 281 -18.35 -45.06 5.66
C VAL A 281 -19.34 -43.94 5.38
N CYS A 282 -20.63 -44.32 5.31
CA CYS A 282 -21.78 -43.41 5.27
C CYS A 282 -21.73 -42.44 6.45
N ALA A 283 -21.23 -41.22 6.22
CA ALA A 283 -21.39 -40.10 7.12
C ALA A 283 -21.68 -38.85 6.29
N GLU A 284 -22.92 -38.76 5.81
CA GLU A 284 -23.47 -37.59 5.10
C GLU A 284 -23.45 -36.30 5.96
N GLU A 285 -23.13 -36.39 7.26
CA GLU A 285 -23.28 -35.28 8.21
C GLU A 285 -21.98 -34.50 8.53
N ALA A 286 -20.79 -34.99 8.19
CA ALA A 286 -19.53 -34.38 8.63
C ALA A 286 -18.98 -33.28 7.68
N PHE A 287 -19.45 -33.24 6.44
CA PHE A 287 -18.92 -32.35 5.41
C PHE A 287 -19.52 -30.93 5.46
N ASP A 288 -20.72 -30.81 6.04
CA ASP A 288 -21.64 -29.72 5.73
C ASP A 288 -21.54 -28.50 6.67
N THR A 289 -20.58 -28.44 7.61
CA THR A 289 -20.70 -27.53 8.77
C THR A 289 -19.50 -26.61 9.02
N PHE A 290 -18.33 -26.84 8.40
CA PHE A 290 -17.13 -26.11 8.82
C PHE A 290 -17.08 -24.65 8.34
N LEU A 291 -17.44 -24.39 7.08
CA LEU A 291 -17.42 -23.04 6.49
C LEU A 291 -18.82 -22.41 6.36
N LYS A 292 -19.89 -23.18 6.55
CA LYS A 292 -21.28 -22.68 6.55
C LYS A 292 -21.64 -21.64 7.60
N PRO A 293 -21.03 -21.55 8.80
CA PRO A 293 -21.42 -20.53 9.77
C PRO A 293 -20.94 -19.12 9.40
N TYR A 294 -20.10 -18.98 8.37
CA TYR A 294 -19.56 -17.70 7.95
C TYR A 294 -20.44 -17.00 6.93
N SER A 295 -20.50 -15.68 6.98
CA SER A 295 -21.19 -14.86 5.98
C SER A 295 -20.30 -14.44 4.82
N ALA A 296 -19.00 -14.70 4.90
CA ALA A 296 -18.01 -14.45 3.85
C ALA A 296 -16.72 -15.24 4.14
N ILE A 297 -16.03 -15.66 3.08
CA ILE A 297 -14.67 -16.21 3.15
C ILE A 297 -13.72 -15.24 2.44
N LEU A 298 -12.61 -14.93 3.09
CA LEU A 298 -11.54 -14.10 2.55
C LEU A 298 -10.27 -14.93 2.52
N VAL A 299 -9.57 -14.95 1.39
CA VAL A 299 -8.38 -15.79 1.18
C VAL A 299 -7.22 -14.90 0.79
N ASP A 300 -6.23 -14.80 1.67
CA ASP A 300 -4.97 -14.09 1.41
C ASP A 300 -3.96 -15.02 0.74
N GLU A 301 -3.15 -14.44 -0.14
CA GLU A 301 -2.16 -15.15 -0.95
C GLU A 301 -2.74 -16.36 -1.71
N ALA A 302 -3.93 -16.23 -2.28
CA ALA A 302 -4.68 -17.30 -2.93
C ALA A 302 -3.94 -17.97 -4.11
N HIS A 303 -2.94 -17.31 -4.69
CA HIS A 303 -2.02 -17.88 -5.67
C HIS A 303 -1.13 -19.02 -5.11
N LEU A 304 -1.16 -19.26 -3.80
CA LEU A 304 -0.47 -20.37 -3.12
C LEU A 304 -1.40 -21.55 -2.78
N LEU A 305 -2.70 -21.46 -3.10
CA LEU A 305 -3.62 -22.58 -2.90
C LEU A 305 -3.23 -23.80 -3.73
N SER A 306 -3.68 -24.99 -3.32
CA SER A 306 -3.72 -26.16 -4.19
C SER A 306 -5.04 -26.23 -4.97
N VAL A 307 -5.04 -27.04 -6.02
CA VAL A 307 -6.20 -27.28 -6.90
C VAL A 307 -7.37 -27.88 -6.09
N GLU A 308 -7.07 -28.71 -5.10
CA GLU A 308 -8.02 -29.34 -4.18
C GLU A 308 -8.59 -28.33 -3.18
N GLN A 309 -7.75 -27.46 -2.61
CA GLN A 309 -8.21 -26.42 -1.70
C GLN A 309 -9.16 -25.44 -2.41
N LEU A 310 -8.86 -25.08 -3.66
CA LEU A 310 -9.74 -24.23 -4.46
C LEU A 310 -11.09 -24.90 -4.76
N LYS A 311 -11.12 -26.22 -5.00
CA LYS A 311 -12.39 -26.98 -5.17
C LYS A 311 -13.29 -26.89 -3.93
N ILE A 312 -12.73 -26.97 -2.72
CA ILE A 312 -13.49 -26.84 -1.47
C ILE A 312 -14.14 -25.45 -1.38
N LEU A 313 -13.38 -24.41 -1.74
CA LEU A 313 -13.90 -23.05 -1.78
C LEU A 313 -14.98 -22.88 -2.86
N GLU A 314 -14.82 -23.54 -4.01
CA GLU A 314 -15.80 -23.50 -5.09
C GLU A 314 -17.17 -24.04 -4.68
N GLU A 315 -17.20 -25.08 -3.85
CA GLU A 315 -18.44 -25.65 -3.29
C GLU A 315 -19.13 -24.68 -2.31
N CYS A 316 -18.35 -23.94 -1.52
CA CYS A 316 -18.86 -22.98 -0.54
C CYS A 316 -19.53 -21.76 -1.20
N LYS A 317 -19.07 -21.35 -2.40
CA LYS A 317 -19.58 -20.16 -3.10
C LYS A 317 -21.08 -20.19 -3.35
N LYS A 318 -21.72 -21.36 -3.36
CA LYS A 318 -23.18 -21.47 -3.59
C LYS A 318 -24.01 -20.71 -2.54
N GLN A 319 -23.44 -20.40 -1.37
CA GLN A 319 -24.17 -19.80 -0.25
C GLN A 319 -23.57 -18.50 0.25
N ILE A 320 -22.27 -18.28 0.03
CA ILE A 320 -21.51 -17.19 0.65
C ILE A 320 -20.52 -16.57 -0.34
N PRO A 321 -20.19 -15.28 -0.22
CA PRO A 321 -19.22 -14.63 -1.08
C PRO A 321 -17.79 -15.04 -0.69
N ILE A 322 -16.94 -15.17 -1.70
CA ILE A 322 -15.52 -15.51 -1.53
C ILE A 322 -14.66 -14.44 -2.16
N ILE A 323 -13.72 -13.89 -1.39
CA ILE A 323 -12.85 -12.79 -1.78
C ILE A 323 -11.40 -13.28 -1.78
N PHE A 324 -10.75 -13.26 -2.95
CA PHE A 324 -9.38 -13.69 -3.15
C PHE A 324 -8.44 -12.50 -3.30
N SER A 325 -7.29 -12.57 -2.63
CA SER A 325 -6.12 -11.69 -2.79
C SER A 325 -4.96 -12.52 -3.36
N SER A 326 -4.35 -12.07 -4.45
CA SER A 326 -3.21 -12.78 -5.08
C SER A 326 -2.09 -11.84 -5.54
N ASP A 327 -0.85 -12.29 -5.45
CA ASP A 327 0.24 -11.63 -6.17
C ASP A 327 0.15 -11.87 -7.68
N THR A 328 0.50 -10.85 -8.48
CA THR A 328 0.78 -11.03 -9.91
C THR A 328 2.26 -11.33 -10.09
N GLU A 329 2.55 -12.47 -10.72
CA GLU A 329 3.90 -12.99 -10.93
C GLU A 329 4.29 -12.94 -12.42
N ASP A 330 3.60 -12.13 -13.24
CA ASP A 330 3.69 -12.13 -14.71
C ASP A 330 5.06 -11.81 -15.30
N MET A 331 6.01 -11.34 -14.48
CA MET A 331 7.40 -11.05 -14.85
C MET A 331 8.31 -12.27 -14.71
N ILE A 332 7.86 -13.30 -14.00
CA ILE A 332 8.55 -14.57 -13.89
C ILE A 332 8.15 -15.41 -15.11
N SER A 333 9.14 -16.09 -15.68
CA SER A 333 8.94 -16.97 -16.83
C SER A 333 7.81 -17.99 -16.55
N PRO A 334 6.94 -18.29 -17.55
CA PRO A 334 5.88 -19.28 -17.38
C PRO A 334 6.34 -20.64 -16.88
N GLU A 335 7.55 -21.09 -17.24
CA GLU A 335 8.06 -22.41 -16.81
C GLU A 335 8.58 -22.42 -15.37
N GLU A 336 8.78 -21.24 -14.77
CA GLU A 336 9.17 -21.06 -13.37
C GLU A 336 7.93 -20.91 -12.46
N LEU A 337 6.72 -20.87 -13.05
CA LEU A 337 5.46 -20.67 -12.35
C LEU A 337 4.52 -21.86 -12.53
N ASP A 338 3.96 -22.31 -11.41
CA ASP A 338 2.72 -23.09 -11.43
C ASP A 338 1.55 -22.13 -11.63
N ARG A 339 1.13 -21.94 -12.89
CA ARG A 339 0.04 -21.02 -13.25
C ARG A 339 -1.35 -21.62 -13.11
N GLU A 340 -1.48 -22.89 -12.71
CA GLU A 340 -2.75 -23.61 -12.70
C GLU A 340 -3.80 -22.86 -11.84
N ILE A 341 -3.39 -22.39 -10.66
CA ILE A 341 -4.26 -21.68 -9.72
C ILE A 341 -4.67 -20.31 -10.24
N SER A 342 -3.72 -19.52 -10.72
CA SER A 342 -4.00 -18.17 -11.26
C SER A 342 -4.92 -18.23 -12.48
N GLN A 343 -4.72 -19.22 -13.36
CA GLN A 343 -5.61 -19.46 -14.50
C GLN A 343 -7.00 -19.89 -14.04
N ARG A 344 -7.08 -20.74 -13.02
CA ARG A 344 -8.36 -21.21 -12.50
C ARG A 344 -9.14 -20.14 -11.76
N LEU A 345 -8.47 -19.28 -10.98
CA LEU A 345 -9.07 -18.09 -10.39
C LEU A 345 -9.64 -17.16 -11.47
N ALA A 346 -8.91 -16.97 -12.57
CA ALA A 346 -9.37 -16.16 -13.70
C ALA A 346 -10.55 -16.79 -14.46
N SER A 347 -10.71 -18.12 -14.43
CA SER A 347 -11.79 -18.85 -15.09
C SER A 347 -12.99 -19.15 -14.19
N LEU A 348 -12.98 -18.70 -12.92
CA LEU A 348 -14.11 -18.84 -12.01
C LEU A 348 -15.38 -18.18 -12.60
N PRO A 349 -16.55 -18.83 -12.52
CA PRO A 349 -17.77 -18.32 -13.12
C PRO A 349 -18.22 -17.03 -12.44
N ASP A 350 -18.43 -16.00 -13.26
CA ASP A 350 -18.86 -14.64 -12.85
C ASP A 350 -17.90 -13.90 -11.92
N VAL A 351 -16.62 -14.30 -11.85
CA VAL A 351 -15.63 -13.63 -11.00
C VAL A 351 -15.45 -12.16 -11.36
N GLN A 352 -15.54 -11.30 -10.35
CA GLN A 352 -15.22 -9.88 -10.48
C GLN A 352 -13.74 -9.66 -10.15
N SER A 353 -12.96 -9.40 -11.20
CA SER A 353 -11.51 -9.26 -11.11
C SER A 353 -11.07 -7.79 -11.07
N PHE A 354 -10.13 -7.48 -10.18
CA PHE A 354 -9.56 -6.14 -10.01
C PHE A 354 -8.03 -6.21 -10.02
N HIS A 355 -7.36 -5.31 -10.74
CA HIS A 355 -5.89 -5.28 -10.79
C HIS A 355 -5.34 -4.02 -10.10
N MET A 356 -4.60 -4.21 -9.03
CA MET A 356 -3.96 -3.17 -8.23
C MET A 356 -2.59 -2.82 -8.78
N THR A 357 -2.40 -1.57 -9.17
CA THR A 357 -1.19 -1.09 -9.86
C THR A 357 -0.31 -0.21 -8.99
N ASN A 358 -0.90 0.46 -7.99
CA ASN A 358 -0.18 1.40 -7.15
C ASN A 358 0.56 0.67 -6.02
N ARG A 359 1.88 0.54 -6.18
CA ARG A 359 2.77 0.10 -5.09
C ARG A 359 2.90 1.23 -4.07
N ILE A 360 2.46 0.96 -2.84
CA ILE A 360 2.49 1.93 -1.76
C ILE A 360 3.81 1.77 -0.97
N ARG A 361 4.29 0.52 -0.85
CA ARG A 361 5.46 0.16 0.00
C ARG A 361 6.82 0.32 -0.68
N THR A 362 6.91 -0.02 -1.96
CA THR A 362 8.18 -0.09 -2.70
C THR A 362 8.43 1.20 -3.47
N ASN A 363 9.67 1.69 -3.47
CA ASN A 363 10.10 2.75 -4.39
C ASN A 363 9.81 2.31 -5.85
N ALA A 364 9.17 3.18 -6.64
CA ALA A 364 8.86 2.91 -8.05
C ALA A 364 10.12 2.50 -8.84
N GLU A 365 11.27 3.06 -8.44
CA GLU A 365 12.59 2.67 -8.91
C GLU A 365 12.95 1.22 -8.69
N LEU A 366 12.89 0.75 -7.43
CA LEU A 366 13.19 -0.63 -7.09
C LEU A 366 12.26 -1.58 -7.85
N SER A 367 10.97 -1.23 -7.93
CA SER A 367 10.01 -2.03 -8.69
C SER A 367 10.36 -2.10 -10.18
N SER A 368 10.78 -1.00 -10.81
CA SER A 368 11.15 -1.00 -12.22
C SER A 368 12.42 -1.81 -12.44
N PHE A 369 13.40 -1.69 -11.54
CA PHE A 369 14.64 -2.45 -11.59
C PHE A 369 14.34 -3.95 -11.52
N ILE A 370 13.58 -4.40 -10.52
CA ILE A 370 13.24 -5.83 -10.34
C ILE A 370 12.47 -6.37 -11.55
N GLN A 371 11.56 -5.59 -12.14
CA GLN A 371 10.84 -6.00 -13.35
C GLN A 371 11.79 -6.17 -14.54
N ASN A 372 12.65 -5.18 -14.79
CA ASN A 372 13.61 -5.22 -15.87
C ASN A 372 14.67 -6.31 -15.67
N MET A 373 14.99 -6.65 -14.42
CA MET A 373 15.92 -7.73 -14.07
C MET A 373 15.31 -9.13 -14.28
N LEU A 374 14.00 -9.29 -14.12
CA LEU A 374 13.34 -10.59 -14.28
C LEU A 374 12.89 -10.87 -15.72
N ASP A 375 12.56 -9.82 -16.46
CA ASP A 375 12.07 -9.90 -17.84
C ASP A 375 12.66 -8.75 -18.67
N LEU A 376 13.69 -9.09 -19.46
CA LEU A 376 14.39 -8.15 -20.33
C LEU A 376 13.55 -7.71 -21.54
N SER A 377 12.44 -8.40 -21.85
CA SER A 377 11.58 -8.07 -22.99
C SER A 377 10.64 -6.89 -22.68
N ARG A 378 10.30 -6.70 -21.41
CA ARG A 378 9.33 -5.68 -20.94
C ARG A 378 9.97 -4.40 -20.41
N ARG A 379 11.15 -4.03 -20.93
CA ARG A 379 11.96 -2.89 -20.47
C ARG A 379 11.13 -1.62 -20.26
N LYS A 380 10.93 -1.24 -18.99
CA LYS A 380 10.32 0.04 -18.62
C LYS A 380 11.42 1.09 -18.47
N GLY A 381 11.32 2.16 -19.25
CA GLY A 381 12.28 3.26 -19.22
C GLY A 381 12.17 4.09 -17.95
N GLN A 382 13.24 4.10 -17.14
CA GLN A 382 13.36 4.93 -15.94
C GLN A 382 14.58 5.87 -16.03
N LYS A 383 14.53 7.01 -15.31
CA LYS A 383 15.68 7.91 -15.14
C LYS A 383 16.62 7.37 -14.04
N GLY A 384 17.40 6.34 -14.36
CA GLY A 384 18.44 5.78 -13.49
C GLY A 384 17.94 5.07 -12.23
N TYR A 385 18.90 4.46 -11.51
CA TYR A 385 18.66 3.62 -10.34
C TYR A 385 19.56 4.03 -9.15
N PRO A 386 19.40 5.24 -8.57
CA PRO A 386 20.26 5.75 -7.50
C PRO A 386 20.24 4.96 -6.17
N ASN A 387 19.22 4.13 -5.95
CA ASN A 387 19.05 3.32 -4.73
C ASN A 387 19.33 1.83 -4.96
N ILE A 388 19.83 1.47 -6.15
CA ILE A 388 20.28 0.12 -6.48
C ILE A 388 21.81 0.09 -6.51
N GLU A 389 22.39 -0.86 -5.79
CA GLU A 389 23.83 -1.16 -5.86
C GLU A 389 24.04 -2.57 -6.41
N VAL A 390 24.95 -2.74 -7.35
CA VAL A 390 25.30 -4.05 -7.91
C VAL A 390 26.81 -4.19 -7.87
N VAL A 391 27.29 -5.29 -7.30
CA VAL A 391 28.71 -5.59 -7.14
C VAL A 391 29.01 -7.02 -7.58
N TYR A 392 30.24 -7.25 -8.02
CA TYR A 392 30.72 -8.58 -8.41
C TYR A 392 31.57 -9.19 -7.30
N ALA A 393 31.40 -10.49 -7.07
CA ALA A 393 32.24 -11.30 -6.20
C ALA A 393 32.90 -12.41 -7.03
N ASN A 394 34.22 -12.53 -6.94
CA ASN A 394 34.98 -13.54 -7.67
C ASN A 394 34.79 -14.96 -7.10
N ASP A 395 34.50 -15.07 -5.80
CA ASP A 395 34.32 -16.34 -5.11
C ASP A 395 33.40 -16.21 -3.88
N ASP A 396 33.14 -17.35 -3.21
CA ASP A 396 32.32 -17.38 -1.98
C ASP A 396 32.91 -16.54 -0.85
N THR A 397 34.24 -16.44 -0.75
CA THR A 397 34.93 -15.69 0.32
C THR A 397 34.67 -14.20 0.14
N GLU A 398 34.80 -13.70 -1.10
CA GLU A 398 34.53 -12.31 -1.43
C GLU A 398 33.03 -11.98 -1.31
N ALA A 399 32.15 -12.89 -1.73
CA ALA A 399 30.71 -12.72 -1.54
C ALA A 399 30.36 -12.53 -0.07
N VAL A 400 30.92 -13.36 0.83
CA VAL A 400 30.75 -13.20 2.29
C VAL A 400 31.29 -11.85 2.78
N CYS A 401 32.46 -11.41 2.29
CA CYS A 401 33.05 -10.12 2.68
C CYS A 401 32.16 -8.93 2.27
N LEU A 402 31.63 -8.93 1.04
CA LEU A 402 30.71 -7.91 0.54
C LEU A 402 29.41 -7.90 1.33
N MET A 403 28.84 -9.08 1.63
CA MET A 403 27.66 -9.22 2.46
C MET A 403 27.87 -8.64 3.87
N GLN A 404 29.02 -8.89 4.50
CA GLN A 404 29.37 -8.27 5.77
C GLN A 404 29.52 -6.75 5.67
N GLY A 405 30.09 -6.24 4.58
CA GLY A 405 30.16 -4.81 4.28
C GLY A 405 28.77 -4.16 4.20
N TYR A 406 27.83 -4.81 3.51
CA TYR A 406 26.44 -4.40 3.43
C TYR A 406 25.73 -4.45 4.78
N ALA A 407 25.95 -5.51 5.57
CA ALA A 407 25.42 -5.62 6.93
C ALA A 407 25.87 -4.45 7.82
N ARG A 408 27.14 -4.05 7.76
CA ARG A 408 27.66 -2.86 8.48
C ARG A 408 27.01 -1.54 8.03
N ARG A 409 26.51 -1.49 6.79
CA ARG A 409 25.75 -0.35 6.22
C ARG A 409 24.24 -0.43 6.48
N GLY A 410 23.81 -1.41 7.29
CA GLY A 410 22.42 -1.60 7.71
C GLY A 410 21.55 -2.35 6.69
N TYR A 411 22.15 -3.03 5.71
CA TYR A 411 21.42 -3.94 4.83
C TYR A 411 21.16 -5.26 5.54
N LEU A 412 19.98 -5.83 5.34
CA LEU A 412 19.68 -7.18 5.81
C LEU A 412 19.69 -8.16 4.64
N TYR A 413 20.24 -9.33 4.92
CA TYR A 413 20.02 -10.53 4.11
C TYR A 413 18.90 -11.31 4.80
N GLN A 414 17.80 -11.57 4.10
CA GLN A 414 16.59 -12.09 4.74
C GLN A 414 16.43 -13.59 4.50
N ASN A 415 16.33 -14.32 5.61
CA ASN A 415 15.67 -15.62 5.69
C ASN A 415 14.15 -15.41 5.83
N SER A 416 13.38 -16.37 5.36
CA SER A 416 11.92 -16.41 5.12
C SER A 416 10.96 -15.86 6.21
N ALA A 417 11.45 -15.55 7.41
CA ALA A 417 10.63 -15.17 8.57
C ALA A 417 10.40 -13.65 8.73
N MET A 418 11.28 -12.81 8.20
CA MET A 418 11.08 -11.36 8.24
C MET A 418 10.50 -10.89 6.90
N ARG A 419 9.59 -9.91 6.92
CA ARG A 419 9.02 -9.30 5.71
C ARG A 419 9.25 -7.77 5.80
N ASP A 420 9.36 -7.13 4.64
CA ASP A 420 9.70 -5.72 4.37
C ASP A 420 10.90 -5.12 5.13
N VAL A 421 11.98 -4.83 4.39
CA VAL A 421 13.22 -4.24 4.92
C VAL A 421 13.52 -2.93 4.20
N ASN A 422 13.99 -1.90 4.92
CA ASN A 422 14.39 -0.65 4.29
C ASN A 422 15.55 -0.85 3.31
N ARG A 423 16.54 -1.67 3.67
CA ARG A 423 17.73 -1.98 2.89
C ARG A 423 17.93 -3.49 2.79
N LEU A 424 17.83 -4.04 1.60
CA LEU A 424 17.96 -5.47 1.34
C LEU A 424 19.21 -5.76 0.50
N VAL A 425 19.93 -6.82 0.82
CA VAL A 425 20.97 -7.37 -0.06
C VAL A 425 20.62 -8.80 -0.47
N ALA A 426 20.80 -9.13 -1.76
CA ALA A 426 20.59 -10.47 -2.32
C ALA A 426 21.84 -10.94 -3.07
N VAL A 427 22.04 -12.26 -3.14
CA VAL A 427 23.17 -12.88 -3.86
C VAL A 427 22.60 -13.69 -5.02
N LEU A 428 23.13 -13.48 -6.22
CA LEU A 428 22.87 -14.31 -7.41
C LEU A 428 24.20 -14.98 -7.78
N ASP A 429 24.21 -16.30 -7.87
CA ASP A 429 25.38 -17.11 -8.19
C ASP A 429 25.34 -17.61 -9.64
N GLU A 430 26.23 -18.56 -9.98
CA GLU A 430 26.32 -19.16 -11.31
C GLU A 430 25.07 -19.91 -11.77
N GLN A 431 24.12 -20.20 -10.87
CA GLN A 431 22.89 -20.91 -11.23
C GLN A 431 21.91 -20.03 -12.01
N TYR A 432 22.01 -18.71 -11.88
CA TYR A 432 21.13 -17.78 -12.56
C TYR A 432 21.63 -17.48 -13.97
N TYR A 433 20.72 -17.45 -14.94
CA TYR A 433 21.04 -17.09 -16.33
C TYR A 433 19.83 -16.47 -17.01
N TYR A 434 20.02 -15.77 -18.13
CA TYR A 434 18.92 -15.30 -18.98
C TYR A 434 18.69 -16.28 -20.13
N ASP A 435 17.44 -16.66 -20.38
CA ASP A 435 17.07 -17.51 -21.53
C ASP A 435 16.97 -16.71 -22.85
N GLU A 436 16.68 -17.40 -23.95
CA GLU A 436 16.54 -16.80 -25.29
C GLU A 436 15.40 -15.78 -25.37
N ASP A 437 14.36 -15.93 -24.54
CA ASP A 437 13.23 -15.02 -24.44
C ASP A 437 13.52 -13.82 -23.51
N GLY A 438 14.68 -13.81 -22.85
CA GLY A 438 15.14 -12.73 -21.98
C GLY A 438 14.59 -12.79 -20.56
N TYR A 439 14.05 -13.93 -20.11
CA TYR A 439 13.68 -14.11 -18.71
C TYR A 439 14.86 -14.57 -17.86
N LEU A 440 14.91 -14.11 -16.61
CA LEU A 440 15.81 -14.67 -15.62
C LEU A 440 15.34 -16.08 -15.24
N ARG A 441 16.25 -17.04 -15.30
CA ARG A 441 16.07 -18.46 -15.01
C ARG A 441 17.07 -18.90 -13.94
N ALA A 442 16.74 -20.00 -13.26
CA ALA A 442 17.68 -20.69 -12.38
C ALA A 442 17.87 -22.15 -12.83
N GLY A 443 19.11 -22.62 -12.85
CA GLY A 443 19.43 -24.02 -13.09
C GLY A 443 18.76 -24.95 -12.07
N LYS A 444 18.41 -26.18 -12.48
CA LYS A 444 17.89 -27.21 -11.57
C LYS A 444 19.01 -27.66 -10.63
N ILE A 445 18.79 -27.53 -9.32
CA ILE A 445 19.73 -28.03 -8.31
C ILE A 445 19.74 -29.57 -8.38
N SER A 446 20.93 -30.14 -8.62
CA SER A 446 21.24 -31.53 -8.30
C SER A 446 21.30 -31.67 -6.77
N GLU A 447 20.62 -32.65 -6.19
CA GLU A 447 20.57 -32.91 -4.73
C GLU A 447 21.95 -33.15 -4.05
N ALA A 448 23.06 -33.07 -4.78
CA ALA A 448 24.40 -33.43 -4.33
C ALA A 448 25.28 -32.26 -3.81
N SER A 449 24.92 -30.99 -4.00
CA SER A 449 25.70 -29.85 -3.48
C SER A 449 25.17 -29.34 -2.14
N TYR A 450 25.09 -30.23 -1.16
CA TYR A 450 24.84 -29.90 0.24
C TYR A 450 26.18 -29.72 0.97
N GLU A 451 26.62 -28.48 1.16
CA GLU A 451 27.38 -28.02 2.34
C GLU A 451 27.80 -26.55 2.20
N ILE A 452 26.81 -25.65 2.11
CA ILE A 452 26.80 -24.26 2.61
C ILE A 452 25.36 -23.79 2.37
N THR A 453 24.67 -23.30 3.41
CA THR A 453 23.23 -22.91 3.46
C THR A 453 22.17 -24.00 3.66
N ARG A 454 22.21 -24.66 4.82
CA ARG A 454 20.98 -25.11 5.49
C ARG A 454 20.10 -23.88 5.80
N ILE A 455 19.11 -23.53 4.97
CA ILE A 455 17.91 -22.75 5.37
C ILE A 455 16.67 -22.98 4.48
N THR A 456 16.75 -23.60 3.30
CA THR A 456 15.55 -23.82 2.44
C THR A 456 14.96 -25.22 2.58
N ALA A 457 14.59 -25.60 3.81
CA ALA A 457 13.68 -26.74 4.01
C ALA A 457 12.24 -26.24 4.01
N SER A 458 11.67 -26.09 2.81
CA SER A 458 10.22 -26.22 2.62
C SER A 458 9.99 -27.16 1.45
N GLU A 459 9.55 -28.37 1.76
CA GLU A 459 9.03 -29.32 0.79
C GLU A 459 7.94 -28.63 -0.05
N GLY A 460 8.17 -28.49 -1.35
CA GLY A 460 7.16 -28.03 -2.31
C GLY A 460 7.68 -27.05 -3.36
N ARG A 461 7.99 -27.56 -4.56
CA ARG A 461 7.82 -26.99 -5.92
C ARG A 461 7.93 -25.47 -6.18
N LYS A 462 8.60 -24.66 -5.35
CA LYS A 462 8.84 -23.24 -5.65
C LYS A 462 10.17 -23.10 -6.37
N SER A 463 10.13 -22.50 -7.55
CA SER A 463 11.33 -22.22 -8.33
C SER A 463 12.20 -21.16 -7.62
N ASN A 464 13.52 -21.24 -7.76
CA ASN A 464 14.47 -20.30 -7.14
C ASN A 464 14.20 -18.85 -7.57
N VAL A 465 13.81 -18.63 -8.83
CA VAL A 465 13.48 -17.29 -9.36
C VAL A 465 12.22 -16.72 -8.70
N ARG A 466 11.20 -17.56 -8.45
CA ARG A 466 9.99 -17.12 -7.75
C ARG A 466 10.30 -16.68 -6.31
N LEU A 467 11.14 -17.42 -5.60
CA LEU A 467 11.59 -17.05 -4.26
C LEU A 467 12.38 -15.73 -4.28
N LEU A 468 13.30 -15.59 -5.24
CA LEU A 468 14.08 -14.37 -5.44
C LEU A 468 13.18 -13.16 -5.71
N PHE A 469 12.17 -13.28 -6.58
CA PHE A 469 11.20 -12.21 -6.84
C PHE A 469 10.55 -11.73 -5.54
N HIS A 470 10.01 -12.64 -4.73
CA HIS A 470 9.37 -12.28 -3.46
C HIS A 470 10.35 -11.62 -2.49
N GLN A 471 11.58 -12.14 -2.39
CA GLN A 471 12.64 -11.58 -1.57
C GLN A 471 12.97 -10.15 -2.00
N LEU A 472 13.24 -9.91 -3.28
CA LEU A 472 13.63 -8.59 -3.78
C LEU A 472 12.53 -7.53 -3.55
N ASN A 473 11.27 -7.94 -3.66
CA ASN A 473 10.15 -7.03 -3.44
C ASN A 473 9.91 -6.63 -1.97
N GLN A 474 10.66 -7.19 -1.02
CA GLN A 474 10.64 -6.77 0.38
C GLN A 474 11.43 -5.47 0.61
N ALA A 475 12.31 -5.07 -0.32
CA ALA A 475 13.11 -3.85 -0.19
C ALA A 475 12.24 -2.59 -0.32
N LYS A 476 12.23 -1.70 0.69
CA LYS A 476 11.45 -0.44 0.64
C LYS A 476 12.24 0.73 0.03
N GLU A 477 13.48 0.91 0.45
CA GLU A 477 14.28 2.10 0.11
C GLU A 477 15.47 1.77 -0.79
N LYS A 478 16.30 0.78 -0.39
CA LYS A 478 17.53 0.41 -1.09
C LYS A 478 17.63 -1.09 -1.33
N LEU A 479 18.20 -1.45 -2.47
CA LEU A 479 18.47 -2.84 -2.84
C LEU A 479 19.93 -2.97 -3.29
N ALA A 480 20.61 -3.99 -2.80
CA ALA A 480 21.94 -4.37 -3.24
C ALA A 480 21.91 -5.79 -3.82
N ILE A 481 22.61 -6.00 -4.93
CA ILE A 481 22.77 -7.30 -5.58
C ILE A 481 24.26 -7.64 -5.64
N VAL A 482 24.64 -8.78 -5.06
CA VAL A 482 25.98 -9.35 -5.18
C VAL A 482 25.91 -10.46 -6.23
N ILE A 483 26.59 -10.26 -7.36
CA ILE A 483 26.71 -11.28 -8.40
C ILE A 483 27.99 -12.08 -8.15
N LYS A 484 27.84 -13.35 -7.80
CA LYS A 484 28.94 -14.26 -7.49
C LYS A 484 29.28 -15.10 -8.71
N ASP A 485 30.53 -14.99 -9.16
CA ASP A 485 31.13 -15.77 -10.27
C ASP A 485 30.23 -15.93 -11.51
N ASN A 486 29.50 -14.87 -11.87
CA ASN A 486 28.56 -14.90 -12.99
C ASN A 486 28.68 -13.64 -13.87
N PRO A 487 29.70 -13.57 -14.76
CA PRO A 487 29.95 -12.38 -15.58
C PRO A 487 28.80 -12.04 -16.52
N SER A 488 28.10 -13.05 -17.04
CA SER A 488 27.01 -12.85 -18.01
C SER A 488 25.80 -12.14 -17.39
N VAL A 489 25.37 -12.59 -16.21
CA VAL A 489 24.29 -11.93 -15.47
C VAL A 489 24.74 -10.56 -14.97
N TYR A 490 26.00 -10.42 -14.54
CA TYR A 490 26.55 -9.14 -14.09
C TYR A 490 26.52 -8.08 -15.20
N ASP A 491 26.99 -8.41 -16.40
CA ASP A 491 27.00 -7.50 -17.56
C ASP A 491 25.58 -7.05 -17.92
N THR A 492 24.65 -8.00 -17.99
CA THR A 492 23.23 -7.71 -18.27
C THR A 492 22.61 -6.79 -17.23
N ILE A 493 22.91 -6.98 -15.94
CA ILE A 493 22.39 -6.13 -14.87
C ILE A 493 23.01 -4.73 -14.93
N LEU A 494 24.31 -4.61 -15.25
CA LEU A 494 24.94 -3.32 -15.46
C LEU A 494 24.29 -2.56 -16.63
N ASP A 495 23.95 -3.24 -17.72
CA ASP A 495 23.21 -2.65 -18.84
C ASP A 495 21.85 -2.10 -18.41
N ILE A 496 21.13 -2.82 -17.54
CA ILE A 496 19.88 -2.33 -16.93
C ILE A 496 20.15 -1.03 -16.17
N LEU A 497 21.19 -0.98 -15.33
CA LEU A 497 21.52 0.21 -14.54
C LEU A 497 21.86 1.44 -15.40
N GLN A 498 22.47 1.23 -16.56
CA GLN A 498 22.88 2.30 -17.47
C GLN A 498 21.77 2.79 -18.40
N MET A 499 20.59 2.16 -18.39
CA MET A 499 19.47 2.58 -19.24
C MET A 499 19.08 4.04 -18.96
N ARG A 500 19.36 4.92 -19.93
CA ARG A 500 18.80 6.27 -19.98
C ARG A 500 17.59 6.24 -20.90
N LYS A 501 16.52 6.94 -20.51
CA LYS A 501 15.40 7.25 -21.42
C LYS A 501 16.00 7.92 -22.67
N ASN A 502 15.91 7.29 -23.84
CA ASN A 502 16.09 7.98 -25.11
C ASN A 502 15.12 9.17 -25.10
N ARG A 503 15.67 10.38 -25.23
CA ARG A 503 14.95 11.64 -25.07
C ARG A 503 13.90 11.83 -26.15
#